data_AF-A0AAW7P1R4-F1
#
_entry.id   AF-A0AAW7P1R4-F1
#
_cell.length_a   1.000
_cell.length_b   1.000
_cell.length_c   1.000
_cell.angle_alpha   90.00
_cell.angle_beta   90.00
_cell.angle_gamma   90.00
#
_symmetry.space_group_name_H-M   'P 1'
#
loop_
_entity.id
_entity.type
_entity.pdbx_description
1 polymer ?
#
loop_
_entity_poly.entity_id
_entity_poly.type
_entity_poly.pdbx_seq_one_letter_code
_entity_poly.pdbx_strand_id
1 'polypeptide(L)'
;MKRKSILFLYLLLLAIGLAYETQSLTEGWMSGSQYGIVGLSTLILLVYALPAVWALFHFSKKWKLSWVPVLFSFLGGGFVAGWLSSFANTYFHDMIQAIAPNSDFWNQYESAIAAPLFEEPFKLIPIFFVLYLFSVRRIKSIFLLAIASGLGFQIVEDFAYIRQDLPEGFSYTVSGILGRVANAPMSHWVYTGLVMLGLFLIVQASRGRKDLRLVGWGYLVAGFGLHFVGNSPFSQIVTELPIAIPVLNASGLFLIYQAYQTVERLEQAK
;
A
#
# COMPACT_ATOMS: atom_id res chain seq x y z
N MET A 1 -25.20 -7.08 18.35
CA MET A 1 -25.13 -8.08 17.25
C MET A 1 -24.35 -7.56 16.06
N LYS A 2 -24.74 -6.43 15.43
CA LYS A 2 -24.08 -5.86 14.23
C LYS A 2 -22.53 -5.74 14.31
N ARG A 3 -21.97 -5.15 15.39
CA ARG A 3 -20.51 -4.99 15.54
C ARG A 3 -19.75 -6.32 15.65
N LYS A 4 -20.34 -7.35 16.26
CA LYS A 4 -19.73 -8.69 16.35
C LYS A 4 -19.73 -9.38 14.98
N SER A 5 -20.81 -9.26 14.22
CA SER A 5 -20.88 -9.79 12.85
C SER A 5 -19.90 -9.10 11.91
N ILE A 6 -19.75 -7.78 12.01
CA ILE A 6 -18.76 -7.00 11.22
C ILE A 6 -17.33 -7.38 11.59
N LEU A 7 -17.05 -7.58 12.89
CA LEU A 7 -15.75 -8.08 13.33
C LEU A 7 -15.48 -9.49 12.78
N PHE A 8 -16.46 -10.39 12.84
CA PHE A 8 -16.31 -11.74 12.28
C PHE A 8 -16.03 -11.70 10.77
N LEU A 9 -16.78 -10.90 10.02
CA LEU A 9 -16.54 -10.70 8.58
C LEU A 9 -15.12 -10.20 8.32
N TYR A 10 -14.67 -9.21 9.09
CA TYR A 10 -13.31 -8.69 8.96
C TYR A 10 -12.23 -9.76 9.21
N LEU A 11 -12.40 -10.56 10.26
CA LEU A 11 -11.49 -11.66 10.60
C LEU A 11 -11.53 -12.78 9.54
N LEU A 12 -12.69 -13.06 8.96
CA LEU A 12 -12.83 -14.02 7.87
C LEU A 12 -12.06 -13.56 6.63
N LEU A 13 -12.21 -12.29 6.23
CA LEU A 13 -11.47 -11.72 5.09
C LEU A 13 -9.95 -11.76 5.33
N LEU A 14 -9.51 -11.43 6.55
CA LEU A 14 -8.11 -11.54 6.95
C LEU A 14 -7.59 -12.98 6.87
N ALA A 15 -8.38 -13.96 7.34
CA ALA A 15 -7.98 -15.37 7.31
C ALA A 15 -7.89 -15.91 5.88
N ILE A 16 -8.81 -15.50 4.99
CA ILE A 16 -8.75 -15.82 3.56
C ILE A 16 -7.45 -15.28 2.95
N GLY A 17 -7.14 -14.00 3.16
CA GLY A 17 -5.92 -13.43 2.59
C GLY A 17 -4.65 -14.03 3.18
N LEU A 18 -4.61 -14.32 4.49
CA LEU A 18 -3.47 -15.02 5.07
C LEU A 18 -3.25 -16.38 4.42
N ALA A 19 -4.31 -17.16 4.22
CA ALA A 19 -4.23 -18.44 3.52
C ALA A 19 -3.75 -18.23 2.07
N TYR A 20 -4.34 -17.30 1.33
CA TYR A 20 -3.97 -16.98 -0.06
C TYR A 20 -2.49 -16.60 -0.22
N GLU A 21 -2.00 -15.65 0.58
CA GLU A 21 -0.64 -15.13 0.45
C GLU A 21 0.43 -16.13 0.88
N THR A 22 0.09 -17.06 1.78
CA THR A 22 1.01 -18.09 2.27
C THR A 22 0.93 -19.42 1.53
N GLN A 23 -0.13 -19.65 0.76
CA GLN A 23 -0.43 -20.95 0.13
C GLN A 23 0.78 -21.51 -0.62
N SER A 24 1.32 -20.74 -1.56
CA SER A 24 2.49 -21.13 -2.36
C SER A 24 3.76 -21.39 -1.54
N LEU A 25 3.91 -20.85 -0.33
CA LEU A 25 5.04 -21.16 0.55
C LEU A 25 4.88 -22.50 1.29
N THR A 26 3.65 -22.99 1.38
CA THR A 26 3.29 -24.17 2.19
C THR A 26 2.98 -25.42 1.36
N GLU A 27 2.88 -25.29 0.03
CA GLU A 27 2.51 -26.38 -0.88
C GLU A 27 3.64 -27.37 -1.20
N GLY A 28 4.86 -27.13 -0.71
CA GLY A 28 5.96 -28.10 -0.79
C GLY A 28 6.58 -28.29 -2.19
N TRP A 29 6.30 -27.40 -3.14
CA TRP A 29 6.86 -27.46 -4.51
C TRP A 29 8.29 -26.92 -4.61
N MET A 30 8.74 -26.11 -3.64
CA MET A 30 10.07 -25.50 -3.65
C MET A 30 11.17 -26.48 -3.21
N SER A 31 12.32 -26.40 -3.87
CA SER A 31 13.54 -27.08 -3.45
C SER A 31 14.17 -26.42 -2.21
N GLY A 32 15.08 -27.13 -1.54
CA GLY A 32 15.81 -26.57 -0.39
C GLY A 32 16.60 -25.30 -0.71
N SER A 33 17.15 -25.19 -1.93
CA SER A 33 17.84 -23.97 -2.37
C SER A 33 16.87 -22.82 -2.61
N GLN A 34 15.68 -23.10 -3.15
CA GLN A 34 14.61 -22.11 -3.31
C GLN A 34 14.13 -21.56 -1.97
N TYR A 35 13.94 -22.41 -0.96
CA TYR A 35 13.68 -21.94 0.41
C TYR A 35 14.81 -21.07 0.97
N GLY A 36 16.07 -21.40 0.65
CA GLY A 36 17.23 -20.57 0.99
C GLY A 36 17.18 -19.17 0.34
N ILE A 37 16.79 -19.08 -0.94
CA ILE A 37 16.62 -17.81 -1.67
C ILE A 37 15.50 -16.98 -1.03
N VAL A 38 14.35 -17.59 -0.77
CA VAL A 38 13.22 -16.93 -0.10
C VAL A 38 13.62 -16.42 1.27
N GLY A 39 14.34 -17.23 2.06
CA GLY A 39 14.85 -16.85 3.37
C GLY A 39 15.78 -15.64 3.32
N LEU A 40 16.77 -15.64 2.43
CA LEU A 40 17.68 -14.50 2.25
C LEU A 40 16.93 -13.24 1.79
N SER A 41 16.04 -13.38 0.80
CA SER A 41 15.25 -12.26 0.28
C SER A 41 14.35 -11.67 1.36
N THR A 42 13.80 -12.52 2.22
CA THR A 42 13.04 -12.09 3.40
C THR A 42 13.91 -11.31 4.38
N LEU A 43 15.15 -11.75 4.66
CA LEU A 43 16.07 -11.00 5.53
C LEU A 43 16.39 -9.61 4.96
N ILE A 44 16.56 -9.50 3.64
CA ILE A 44 16.76 -8.22 2.95
C ILE A 44 15.52 -7.33 3.09
N LEU A 45 14.32 -7.88 2.87
CA LEU A 45 13.05 -7.17 3.05
C LEU A 45 12.91 -6.61 4.48
N LEU A 46 13.33 -7.36 5.50
CA LEU A 46 13.26 -6.95 6.89
C LEU A 46 14.09 -5.69 7.21
N VAL A 47 15.08 -5.33 6.37
CA VAL A 47 15.91 -4.13 6.53
C VAL A 47 15.06 -2.86 6.60
N TYR A 48 14.01 -2.74 5.78
CA TYR A 48 13.07 -1.61 5.89
C TYR A 48 11.81 -1.97 6.66
N ALA A 49 11.31 -3.21 6.55
CA ALA A 49 10.02 -3.57 7.12
C ALA A 49 10.02 -3.45 8.65
N LEU A 50 11.09 -3.91 9.33
CA LEU A 50 11.20 -3.80 10.79
C LEU A 50 11.23 -2.35 11.28
N PRO A 51 12.11 -1.45 10.79
CA PRO A 51 12.10 -0.07 11.25
C PRO A 51 10.81 0.67 10.86
N ALA A 52 10.20 0.39 9.71
CA ALA A 52 8.94 1.01 9.31
C ALA A 52 7.77 0.60 10.23
N VAL A 53 7.65 -0.69 10.53
CA VAL A 53 6.62 -1.21 11.46
C VAL A 53 6.88 -0.69 12.87
N TRP A 54 8.14 -0.66 13.32
CA TRP A 54 8.49 -0.06 14.60
C TRP A 54 8.08 1.42 14.66
N ALA A 55 8.38 2.20 13.63
CA ALA A 55 8.03 3.62 13.55
C ALA A 55 6.50 3.80 13.62
N LEU A 56 5.74 2.96 12.91
CA LEU A 56 4.28 2.97 12.93
C LEU A 56 3.74 2.84 14.37
N PHE A 57 4.19 1.85 15.12
CA PHE A 57 3.75 1.64 16.51
C PHE A 57 4.32 2.67 17.48
N HIS A 58 5.52 3.19 17.23
CA HIS A 58 6.08 4.33 17.95
C HIS A 58 5.16 5.56 17.82
N PHE A 59 4.76 5.91 16.60
CA PHE A 59 3.83 7.02 16.36
C PHE A 59 2.44 6.77 16.92
N SER A 60 1.95 5.52 16.92
CA SER A 60 0.69 5.16 17.59
C SER A 60 0.71 5.57 19.06
N LYS A 61 1.78 5.18 19.77
CA LYS A 61 1.98 5.55 21.18
C LYS A 61 2.12 7.06 21.34
N LYS A 62 2.95 7.71 20.53
CA LYS A 62 3.17 9.17 20.57
C LYS A 62 1.88 9.96 20.34
N TRP A 63 1.00 9.49 19.47
CA TRP A 63 -0.28 10.16 19.13
C TRP A 63 -1.46 9.70 19.99
N LYS A 64 -1.21 8.90 21.04
CA LYS A 64 -2.21 8.39 21.97
C LYS A 64 -3.31 7.56 21.27
N LEU A 65 -2.93 6.83 20.22
CA LEU A 65 -3.78 5.84 19.56
C LEU A 65 -3.47 4.45 20.12
N SER A 66 -4.50 3.67 20.46
CA SER A 66 -4.33 2.27 20.83
C SER A 66 -3.68 1.49 19.68
N TRP A 67 -2.78 0.56 20.00
CA TRP A 67 -2.09 -0.26 19.01
C TRP A 67 -3.03 -1.21 18.27
N VAL A 68 -4.19 -1.56 18.85
CA VAL A 68 -5.13 -2.53 18.26
C VAL A 68 -5.70 -2.05 16.92
N PRO A 69 -6.29 -0.83 16.81
CA PRO A 69 -6.68 -0.24 15.52
C PRO A 69 -5.55 -0.23 14.48
N VAL A 70 -4.33 0.09 14.91
CA VAL A 70 -3.15 0.15 14.03
C VAL A 70 -2.81 -1.24 13.50
N LEU A 71 -2.76 -2.24 14.37
CA LEU A 71 -2.54 -3.63 13.97
C LEU A 71 -3.63 -4.10 13.02
N PHE A 72 -4.90 -3.82 13.32
CA PHE A 72 -6.00 -4.21 12.44
C PHE A 72 -5.84 -3.58 11.07
N SER A 73 -5.56 -2.28 10.98
CA SER A 73 -5.37 -1.58 9.70
C SER A 73 -4.17 -2.12 8.92
N PHE A 74 -3.05 -2.39 9.62
CA PHE A 74 -1.85 -2.98 9.05
C PHE A 74 -2.11 -4.38 8.48
N LEU A 75 -2.66 -5.29 9.28
CA LEU A 75 -3.00 -6.65 8.83
C LEU A 75 -4.05 -6.62 7.71
N GLY A 76 -5.00 -5.69 7.78
CA GLY A 76 -6.02 -5.53 6.75
C GLY A 76 -5.47 -5.03 5.43
N GLY A 77 -4.49 -4.13 5.47
CA GLY A 77 -3.74 -3.74 4.27
C GLY A 77 -3.07 -4.93 3.62
N GLY A 78 -2.36 -5.75 4.40
CA GLY A 78 -1.69 -6.94 3.89
C GLY A 78 -2.66 -8.02 3.40
N PHE A 79 -3.55 -8.47 4.27
CA PHE A 79 -4.34 -9.71 4.07
C PHE A 79 -5.82 -9.48 3.74
N VAL A 80 -6.29 -8.24 3.58
CA VAL A 80 -7.59 -7.98 2.95
C VAL A 80 -7.38 -7.31 1.60
N ALA A 81 -6.59 -6.24 1.55
CA ALA A 81 -6.38 -5.53 0.29
C ALA A 81 -5.50 -6.30 -0.69
N GLY A 82 -4.49 -7.06 -0.24
CA GLY A 82 -3.57 -7.83 -1.10
C GLY A 82 -4.29 -8.75 -2.09
N TRP A 83 -4.96 -9.79 -1.59
CA TRP A 83 -5.67 -10.75 -2.44
C TRP A 83 -6.79 -10.13 -3.27
N LEU A 84 -7.57 -9.19 -2.72
CA LEU A 84 -8.62 -8.48 -3.47
C LEU A 84 -8.03 -7.74 -4.69
N SER A 85 -6.88 -7.09 -4.49
CA SER A 85 -6.20 -6.37 -5.56
C SER A 85 -5.61 -7.33 -6.59
N SER A 86 -5.04 -8.45 -6.14
CA SER A 86 -4.53 -9.50 -7.03
C SER A 86 -5.62 -10.00 -7.98
N PHE A 87 -6.81 -10.33 -7.47
CA PHE A 87 -7.94 -10.73 -8.33
C PHE A 87 -8.39 -9.63 -9.29
N ALA A 88 -8.53 -8.39 -8.81
CA ALA A 88 -9.00 -7.30 -9.66
C ALA A 88 -7.99 -6.95 -10.76
N ASN A 89 -6.69 -6.95 -10.45
CA ASN A 89 -5.63 -6.76 -11.43
C ASN A 89 -5.66 -7.87 -12.49
N THR A 90 -5.78 -9.14 -12.08
CA THR A 90 -5.88 -10.27 -13.02
C THR A 90 -7.11 -10.18 -13.92
N TYR A 91 -8.30 -9.92 -13.36
CA TYR A 91 -9.51 -9.79 -14.18
C TYR A 91 -9.46 -8.58 -15.11
N PHE A 92 -8.81 -7.50 -14.70
CA PHE A 92 -8.59 -6.35 -15.56
C PHE A 92 -7.63 -6.71 -16.70
N HIS A 93 -6.54 -7.42 -16.42
CA HIS A 93 -5.63 -7.94 -17.42
C HIS A 93 -6.35 -8.81 -18.45
N ASP A 94 -7.08 -9.83 -18.00
CA ASP A 94 -7.82 -10.74 -18.88
C ASP A 94 -8.82 -10.00 -19.77
N MET A 95 -9.52 -9.00 -19.20
CA MET A 95 -10.44 -8.15 -19.96
C MET A 95 -9.71 -7.34 -21.03
N ILE A 96 -8.60 -6.68 -20.68
CA ILE A 96 -7.82 -5.87 -21.62
C ILE A 96 -7.24 -6.74 -22.74
N GLN A 97 -6.70 -7.92 -22.41
CA GLN A 97 -6.21 -8.88 -23.40
C GLN A 97 -7.34 -9.41 -24.31
N ALA A 98 -8.57 -9.52 -23.81
CA ALA A 98 -9.71 -9.92 -24.65
C ALA A 98 -10.16 -8.83 -25.64
N ILE A 99 -10.07 -7.53 -25.27
CA ILE A 99 -10.60 -6.42 -26.08
C ILE A 99 -9.54 -5.69 -26.90
N ALA A 100 -8.28 -5.73 -26.47
CA ALA A 100 -7.18 -4.97 -27.08
C ALA A 100 -5.82 -5.69 -26.97
N PRO A 101 -5.70 -6.96 -27.42
CA PRO A 101 -4.51 -7.80 -27.19
C PRO A 101 -3.21 -7.25 -27.79
N ASN A 102 -3.30 -6.45 -28.86
CA ASN A 102 -2.15 -5.92 -29.59
C ASN A 102 -1.96 -4.40 -29.36
N SER A 103 -2.51 -3.85 -28.29
CA SER A 103 -2.39 -2.42 -28.00
C SER A 103 -1.08 -2.09 -27.29
N ASP A 104 -0.20 -1.37 -27.98
CA ASP A 104 1.05 -0.86 -27.40
C ASP A 104 0.81 -0.03 -26.14
N PHE A 105 -0.28 0.74 -26.11
CA PHE A 105 -0.65 1.54 -24.95
C PHE A 105 -0.98 0.65 -23.74
N TRP A 106 -1.81 -0.37 -23.93
CA TRP A 106 -2.21 -1.25 -22.82
C TRP A 106 -1.03 -2.08 -22.33
N ASN A 107 -0.23 -2.63 -23.25
CA ASN A 107 0.97 -3.38 -22.88
C ASN A 107 1.97 -2.57 -22.03
N GLN A 108 1.97 -1.23 -22.15
CA GLN A 108 2.85 -0.35 -21.38
C GLN A 108 2.23 0.22 -20.10
N TYR A 109 0.92 0.55 -20.12
CA TYR A 109 0.29 1.33 -19.07
C TYR A 109 -0.79 0.58 -18.29
N GLU A 110 -1.14 -0.65 -18.66
CA GLU A 110 -2.19 -1.42 -17.98
C GLU A 110 -1.92 -1.53 -16.47
N SER A 111 -0.75 -2.02 -16.06
CA SER A 111 -0.37 -2.12 -14.64
C SER A 111 -0.33 -0.76 -13.95
N ALA A 112 0.11 0.28 -14.65
CA ALA A 112 0.14 1.65 -14.14
C ALA A 112 -1.27 2.20 -13.86
N ILE A 113 -2.26 1.78 -14.62
CA ILE A 113 -3.67 2.18 -14.46
C ILE A 113 -4.38 1.29 -13.44
N ALA A 114 -4.26 -0.02 -13.58
CA ALA A 114 -4.99 -1.01 -12.79
C ALA A 114 -4.60 -0.92 -11.31
N ALA A 115 -3.30 -0.88 -11.02
CA ALA A 115 -2.79 -0.90 -9.65
C ALA A 115 -3.37 0.24 -8.79
N PRO A 116 -3.24 1.55 -9.14
CA PRO A 116 -3.85 2.59 -8.34
C PRO A 116 -5.38 2.53 -8.35
N LEU A 117 -6.01 2.14 -9.46
CA LEU A 117 -7.46 2.07 -9.59
C LEU A 117 -8.08 1.04 -8.64
N PHE A 118 -7.46 -0.11 -8.45
CA PHE A 118 -8.00 -1.19 -7.62
C PHE A 118 -7.39 -1.21 -6.22
N GLU A 119 -6.08 -1.08 -6.12
CA GLU A 119 -5.39 -1.27 -4.85
C GLU A 119 -5.69 -0.15 -3.86
N GLU A 120 -5.69 1.12 -4.29
CA GLU A 120 -5.94 2.22 -3.35
C GLU A 120 -7.34 2.12 -2.74
N PRO A 121 -8.44 1.93 -3.50
CA PRO A 121 -9.75 1.69 -2.90
C PRO A 121 -9.80 0.46 -1.98
N PHE A 122 -9.14 -0.65 -2.34
CA PHE A 122 -9.13 -1.84 -1.51
C PHE A 122 -8.33 -1.66 -0.22
N LYS A 123 -7.24 -0.88 -0.23
CA LYS A 123 -6.51 -0.48 0.98
C LYS A 123 -7.36 0.39 1.92
N LEU A 124 -8.40 1.06 1.43
CA LEU A 124 -9.33 1.80 2.30
C LEU A 124 -10.37 0.93 3.00
N ILE A 125 -10.72 -0.23 2.43
CA ILE A 125 -11.68 -1.17 3.04
C ILE A 125 -11.31 -1.50 4.50
N PRO A 126 -10.10 -1.99 4.82
CA PRO A 126 -9.73 -2.29 6.20
C PRO A 126 -9.73 -1.06 7.10
N ILE A 127 -9.38 0.12 6.57
CA ILE A 127 -9.46 1.38 7.33
C ILE A 127 -10.91 1.63 7.75
N PHE A 128 -11.88 1.51 6.83
CA PHE A 128 -13.29 1.72 7.17
C PHE A 128 -13.83 0.71 8.20
N PHE A 129 -13.42 -0.56 8.11
CA PHE A 129 -13.68 -1.54 9.18
C PHE A 129 -13.13 -1.05 10.52
N VAL A 130 -11.88 -0.57 10.56
CA VAL A 130 -11.25 -0.08 11.78
C VAL A 130 -11.95 1.17 12.34
N LEU A 131 -12.30 2.14 11.49
CA LEU A 131 -13.01 3.35 11.93
C LEU A 131 -14.36 2.99 12.56
N TYR A 132 -15.08 2.04 11.97
CA TYR A 132 -16.35 1.55 12.50
C TYR A 132 -16.17 0.71 13.78
N LEU A 133 -15.24 -0.25 13.76
CA LEU A 133 -15.04 -1.21 14.85
C LEU A 133 -14.40 -0.57 16.08
N PHE A 134 -13.64 0.52 15.96
CA PHE A 134 -12.92 1.14 17.07
C PHE A 134 -13.28 2.61 17.30
N SER A 135 -14.24 3.15 16.53
CA SER A 135 -14.73 4.53 16.68
C SER A 135 -13.61 5.59 16.60
N VAL A 136 -12.60 5.36 15.77
CA VAL A 136 -11.48 6.30 15.59
C VAL A 136 -11.96 7.51 14.78
N ARG A 137 -11.76 8.72 15.31
CA ARG A 137 -12.26 9.98 14.68
C ARG A 137 -11.21 11.07 14.52
N ARG A 138 -10.06 10.98 15.21
CA ARG A 138 -9.01 12.00 15.17
C ARG A 138 -8.27 11.91 13.84
N ILE A 139 -8.00 13.05 13.20
CA ILE A 139 -7.38 13.07 11.86
C ILE A 139 -5.98 12.46 11.89
N LYS A 140 -5.18 12.75 12.93
CA LYS A 140 -3.87 12.10 13.15
C LYS A 140 -3.98 10.57 13.20
N SER A 141 -5.00 10.07 13.90
CA SER A 141 -5.23 8.64 14.00
C SER A 141 -5.66 8.05 12.66
N ILE A 142 -6.61 8.67 11.96
CA ILE A 142 -7.07 8.22 10.63
C ILE A 142 -5.90 8.19 9.63
N PHE A 143 -5.04 9.22 9.65
CA PHE A 143 -3.85 9.30 8.81
C PHE A 143 -2.85 8.18 9.14
N LEU A 144 -2.60 7.90 10.42
CA LEU A 144 -1.74 6.78 10.82
C LEU A 144 -2.30 5.41 10.41
N LEU A 145 -3.63 5.23 10.48
CA LEU A 145 -4.29 3.99 10.03
C LEU A 145 -4.13 3.79 8.52
N ALA A 146 -4.16 4.87 7.74
CA ALA A 146 -3.91 4.82 6.29
C ALA A 146 -2.48 4.42 5.96
N ILE A 147 -1.51 5.03 6.64
CA ILE A 147 -0.09 4.64 6.55
C ILE A 147 0.09 3.17 6.94
N ALA A 148 -0.56 2.72 8.03
CA ALA A 148 -0.52 1.33 8.47
C ALA A 148 -1.03 0.38 7.38
N SER A 149 -2.16 0.70 6.76
CA SER A 149 -2.75 -0.15 5.72
C SER A 149 -1.88 -0.21 4.48
N GLY A 150 -1.40 0.92 3.97
CA GLY A 150 -0.49 0.93 2.83
C GLY A 150 0.81 0.20 3.10
N LEU A 151 1.39 0.33 4.30
CA LEU A 151 2.61 -0.39 4.69
C LEU A 151 2.38 -1.91 4.80
N GLY A 152 1.23 -2.34 5.34
CA GLY A 152 0.88 -3.75 5.41
C GLY A 152 0.73 -4.37 4.02
N PHE A 153 0.08 -3.65 3.11
CA PHE A 153 -0.03 -4.06 1.70
C PHE A 153 1.35 -4.19 1.06
N GLN A 154 2.21 -3.17 1.22
CA GLN A 154 3.56 -3.15 0.67
C GLN A 154 4.38 -4.38 1.06
N ILE A 155 4.39 -4.72 2.35
CA ILE A 155 5.20 -5.84 2.84
C ILE A 155 4.69 -7.16 2.23
N VAL A 156 3.38 -7.37 2.20
CA VAL A 156 2.79 -8.58 1.60
C VAL A 156 3.05 -8.64 0.09
N GLU A 157 2.93 -7.52 -0.61
CA GLU A 157 3.24 -7.43 -2.02
C GLU A 157 4.73 -7.75 -2.28
N ASP A 158 5.65 -7.23 -1.46
CA ASP A 158 7.08 -7.53 -1.59
C ASP A 158 7.36 -9.04 -1.45
N PHE A 159 6.63 -9.74 -0.58
CA PHE A 159 6.68 -11.21 -0.52
C PHE A 159 6.17 -11.85 -1.81
N ALA A 160 5.09 -11.33 -2.41
CA ALA A 160 4.59 -11.84 -3.68
C ALA A 160 5.63 -11.67 -4.81
N TYR A 161 6.36 -10.55 -4.85
CA TYR A 161 7.46 -10.34 -5.81
C TYR A 161 8.62 -11.31 -5.59
N ILE A 162 9.02 -11.59 -4.35
CA ILE A 162 10.04 -12.61 -4.06
C ILE A 162 9.63 -13.95 -4.67
N ARG A 163 8.35 -14.32 -4.55
CA ARG A 163 7.82 -15.57 -5.12
C ARG A 163 7.77 -15.55 -6.64
N GLN A 164 7.35 -14.43 -7.22
CA GLN A 164 7.27 -14.24 -8.66
C GLN A 164 8.65 -14.31 -9.32
N ASP A 165 9.66 -13.73 -8.68
CA ASP A 165 11.04 -13.66 -9.17
C ASP A 165 11.86 -14.92 -8.88
N LEU A 166 11.34 -15.84 -8.03
CA LEU A 166 12.03 -17.05 -7.61
C LEU A 166 12.39 -18.02 -8.77
N PRO A 167 11.53 -18.24 -9.78
CA PRO A 167 11.85 -19.11 -10.91
C PRO A 167 13.05 -18.63 -11.75
N GLU A 168 13.31 -17.32 -11.77
CA GLU A 168 14.42 -16.70 -12.49
C GLU A 168 15.78 -16.86 -11.76
N GLY A 169 15.76 -17.42 -10.54
CA GLY A 169 16.94 -17.80 -9.78
C GLY A 169 17.53 -16.68 -8.91
N PHE A 170 18.58 -17.06 -8.16
CA PHE A 170 19.14 -16.26 -7.06
C PHE A 170 19.40 -14.79 -7.40
N SER A 171 20.15 -14.53 -8.49
CA SER A 171 20.56 -13.16 -8.83
C SER A 171 19.38 -12.27 -9.17
N TYR A 172 18.38 -12.81 -9.87
CA TYR A 172 17.19 -12.05 -10.26
C TYR A 172 16.32 -11.76 -9.03
N THR A 173 16.01 -12.77 -8.21
CA THR A 173 15.22 -12.59 -6.98
C THR A 173 15.87 -11.61 -6.00
N VAL A 174 17.18 -11.73 -5.77
CA VAL A 174 17.92 -10.84 -4.86
C VAL A 174 18.00 -9.41 -5.40
N SER A 175 18.26 -9.25 -6.71
CA SER A 175 18.25 -7.92 -7.34
C SER A 175 16.87 -7.27 -7.28
N GLY A 176 15.81 -8.06 -7.51
CA GLY A 176 14.41 -7.61 -7.42
C GLY A 176 14.10 -7.05 -6.05
N ILE A 177 14.34 -7.82 -4.98
CA ILE A 177 14.04 -7.36 -3.62
C ILE A 177 14.90 -6.17 -3.19
N LEU A 178 16.17 -6.08 -3.63
CA LEU A 178 17.00 -4.89 -3.38
C LEU A 178 16.43 -3.64 -4.05
N GLY A 179 15.92 -3.75 -5.28
CA GLY A 179 15.21 -2.67 -5.96
C GLY A 179 13.96 -2.23 -5.18
N ARG A 180 13.21 -3.19 -4.62
CA ARG A 180 12.04 -2.89 -3.78
C ARG A 180 12.41 -2.20 -2.47
N VAL A 181 13.48 -2.62 -1.80
CA VAL A 181 14.03 -1.94 -0.61
C VAL A 181 14.44 -0.50 -0.94
N ALA A 182 15.09 -0.27 -2.09
CA ALA A 182 15.49 1.08 -2.50
C ALA A 182 14.29 2.01 -2.77
N ASN A 183 13.16 1.45 -3.23
CA ASN A 183 11.92 2.17 -3.50
C ASN A 183 10.97 2.23 -2.30
N ALA A 184 11.21 1.46 -1.23
CA ALA A 184 10.35 1.41 -0.05
C ALA A 184 10.00 2.77 0.59
N PRO A 185 10.89 3.79 0.63
CA PRO A 185 10.57 5.10 1.19
C PRO A 185 9.39 5.82 0.50
N MET A 186 9.11 5.53 -0.76
CA MET A 186 8.01 6.11 -1.52
C MET A 186 7.27 4.99 -2.24
N SER A 187 6.19 4.55 -1.62
CA SER A 187 5.44 3.37 -2.03
C SER A 187 4.05 3.41 -1.39
N HIS A 188 3.39 2.26 -1.26
CA HIS A 188 1.99 2.15 -0.86
C HIS A 188 1.62 2.89 0.44
N TRP A 189 2.50 2.93 1.44
CA TRP A 189 2.21 3.68 2.68
C TRP A 189 2.06 5.19 2.47
N VAL A 190 2.79 5.76 1.49
CA VAL A 190 2.66 7.15 1.08
C VAL A 190 1.36 7.34 0.31
N TYR A 191 1.11 6.49 -0.70
CA TYR A 191 -0.04 6.62 -1.59
C TYR A 191 -1.35 6.57 -0.81
N THR A 192 -1.51 5.53 0.00
CA THR A 192 -2.73 5.33 0.80
C THR A 192 -2.88 6.41 1.86
N GLY A 193 -1.78 6.89 2.45
CA GLY A 193 -1.77 8.03 3.37
C GLY A 193 -2.33 9.31 2.72
N LEU A 194 -1.89 9.62 1.50
CA LEU A 194 -2.35 10.77 0.72
C LEU A 194 -3.81 10.60 0.27
N VAL A 195 -4.18 9.43 -0.25
CA VAL A 195 -5.54 9.12 -0.70
C VAL A 195 -6.53 9.28 0.47
N MET A 196 -6.26 8.66 1.62
CA MET A 196 -7.16 8.73 2.76
C MET A 196 -7.27 10.14 3.34
N LEU A 197 -6.16 10.89 3.42
CA LEU A 197 -6.20 12.28 3.84
C LEU A 197 -7.02 13.13 2.86
N GLY A 198 -6.78 12.95 1.55
CA GLY A 198 -7.52 13.65 0.50
C GLY A 198 -9.03 13.44 0.62
N LEU A 199 -9.46 12.17 0.74
CA LEU A 199 -10.86 11.82 0.96
C LEU A 199 -11.42 12.43 2.25
N PHE A 200 -10.68 12.34 3.36
CA PHE A 200 -11.11 12.94 4.63
C PHE A 200 -11.36 14.44 4.47
N LEU A 201 -10.46 15.17 3.82
CA LEU A 201 -10.60 16.62 3.60
C LEU A 201 -11.77 16.96 2.66
N ILE A 202 -11.99 16.16 1.60
CA ILE A 202 -13.14 16.32 0.71
C ILE A 202 -14.47 16.13 1.47
N VAL A 203 -14.54 15.12 2.35
CA VAL A 203 -15.72 14.89 3.21
C VAL A 203 -15.91 16.04 4.20
N GLN A 204 -14.85 16.59 4.76
CA GLN A 204 -14.96 17.77 5.63
C GLN A 204 -15.43 19.01 4.85
N ALA A 205 -14.98 19.16 3.59
CA ALA A 205 -15.41 20.24 2.73
C ALA A 205 -16.89 20.15 2.34
N SER A 206 -17.42 18.95 2.10
CA SER A 206 -18.85 18.74 1.87
C SER A 206 -19.70 19.02 3.11
N ARG A 207 -19.09 18.99 4.30
CA ARG A 207 -19.70 19.34 5.60
C ARG A 207 -19.50 20.80 6.02
N GLY A 208 -19.06 21.68 5.12
CA GLY A 208 -19.00 23.12 5.33
C GLY A 208 -17.59 23.73 5.40
N ARG A 209 -16.54 22.91 5.54
CA ARG A 209 -15.14 23.37 5.50
C ARG A 209 -14.62 23.53 4.06
N LYS A 210 -15.29 24.37 3.28
CA LYS A 210 -15.04 24.54 1.83
C LYS A 210 -13.58 24.88 1.50
N ASP A 211 -12.87 25.51 2.43
CA ASP A 211 -11.43 25.81 2.38
C ASP A 211 -10.56 24.56 2.13
N LEU A 212 -11.02 23.39 2.57
CA LEU A 212 -10.26 22.15 2.47
C LEU A 212 -10.42 21.43 1.13
N ARG A 213 -11.34 21.87 0.26
CA ARG A 213 -11.71 21.12 -0.97
C ARG A 213 -10.54 20.94 -1.93
N LEU A 214 -9.85 22.04 -2.26
CA LEU A 214 -8.75 22.01 -3.23
C LEU A 214 -7.58 21.18 -2.70
N VAL A 215 -7.23 21.38 -1.42
CA VAL A 215 -6.16 20.60 -0.75
C VAL A 215 -6.51 19.11 -0.70
N GLY A 216 -7.78 18.78 -0.43
CA GLY A 216 -8.27 17.40 -0.43
C GLY A 216 -8.14 16.72 -1.79
N TRP A 217 -8.56 17.38 -2.87
CA TRP A 217 -8.35 16.88 -4.23
C TRP A 217 -6.87 16.77 -4.60
N GLY A 218 -6.06 17.75 -4.17
CA GLY A 218 -4.61 17.72 -4.38
C GLY A 218 -3.96 16.46 -3.81
N TYR A 219 -4.24 16.11 -2.56
CA TYR A 219 -3.70 14.87 -1.97
C TYR A 219 -4.28 13.61 -2.60
N LEU A 220 -5.57 13.60 -2.93
CA LEU A 220 -6.20 12.44 -3.57
C LEU A 220 -5.54 12.15 -4.92
N VAL A 221 -5.45 13.16 -5.80
CA VAL A 221 -4.83 13.03 -7.12
C VAL A 221 -3.34 12.71 -6.99
N ALA A 222 -2.63 13.30 -6.02
CA ALA A 222 -1.24 12.99 -5.78
C ALA A 222 -1.02 11.53 -5.39
N GLY A 223 -1.86 10.96 -4.51
CA GLY A 223 -1.76 9.55 -4.13
C GLY A 223 -1.90 8.59 -5.31
N PHE A 224 -2.96 8.77 -6.11
CA PHE A 224 -3.16 7.98 -7.35
C PHE A 224 -2.07 8.23 -8.39
N GLY A 225 -1.68 9.49 -8.59
CA GLY A 225 -0.69 9.88 -9.59
C GLY A 225 0.71 9.36 -9.28
N LEU A 226 1.14 9.41 -8.01
CA LEU A 226 2.42 8.84 -7.60
C LEU A 226 2.47 7.33 -7.81
N HIS A 227 1.39 6.64 -7.46
CA HIS A 227 1.27 5.20 -7.67
C HIS A 227 1.28 4.85 -9.17
N PHE A 228 0.49 5.57 -9.99
CA PHE A 228 0.50 5.42 -11.45
C PHE A 228 1.92 5.59 -12.01
N VAL A 229 2.62 6.66 -11.64
CA VAL A 229 3.95 6.95 -12.19
C VAL A 229 4.96 5.87 -11.76
N GLY A 230 4.88 5.40 -10.51
CA GLY A 230 5.72 4.30 -10.00
C GLY A 230 5.57 3.00 -10.81
N ASN A 231 4.38 2.72 -11.31
CA ASN A 231 4.08 1.51 -12.10
C ASN A 231 4.12 1.75 -13.62
N SER A 232 4.44 2.96 -14.06
CA SER A 232 4.57 3.32 -15.48
C SER A 232 5.99 3.08 -16.00
N PRO A 233 6.22 3.12 -17.32
CA PRO A 233 7.56 3.03 -17.91
C PRO A 233 8.56 4.07 -17.37
N PHE A 234 8.08 5.14 -16.74
CA PHE A 234 8.92 6.15 -16.09
C PHE A 234 9.89 5.54 -15.05
N SER A 235 9.42 4.59 -14.23
CA SER A 235 10.26 3.97 -13.19
C SER A 235 11.33 3.04 -13.75
N GLN A 236 11.24 2.71 -15.04
CA GLN A 236 12.18 1.86 -15.77
C GLN A 236 13.19 2.65 -16.61
N ILE A 237 13.16 4.00 -16.56
CA ILE A 237 14.11 4.83 -17.30
C ILE A 237 15.52 4.62 -16.74
N VAL A 238 16.41 4.09 -17.58
CA VAL A 238 17.83 3.90 -17.28
C VAL A 238 18.65 5.00 -17.95
N THR A 239 19.35 5.78 -17.14
CA THR A 239 20.24 6.87 -17.55
C THR A 239 21.55 6.79 -16.77
N GLU A 240 22.63 7.39 -17.27
CA GLU A 240 23.95 7.40 -16.59
C GLU A 240 23.85 7.91 -15.15
N LEU A 241 23.03 8.94 -14.92
CA LEU A 241 22.62 9.38 -13.60
C LEU A 241 21.20 8.87 -13.35
N PRO A 242 20.92 8.02 -12.34
CA PRO A 242 19.58 7.51 -12.09
C PRO A 242 18.70 8.62 -11.50
N ILE A 243 17.88 9.29 -12.32
CA ILE A 243 17.07 10.44 -11.89
C ILE A 243 15.61 10.04 -11.59
N ALA A 244 15.03 9.10 -12.34
CA ALA A 244 13.59 8.80 -12.26
C ALA A 244 13.13 8.40 -10.85
N ILE A 245 13.77 7.36 -10.29
CA ILE A 245 13.45 6.85 -8.95
C ILE A 245 13.75 7.90 -7.86
N PRO A 246 14.91 8.58 -7.82
CA PRO A 246 15.14 9.62 -6.81
C PRO A 246 14.14 10.78 -6.87
N VAL A 247 13.71 11.21 -8.07
CA VAL A 247 12.70 12.26 -8.21
C VAL A 247 11.34 11.79 -7.68
N LEU A 248 10.93 10.56 -7.99
CA LEU A 248 9.72 9.95 -7.43
C LEU A 248 9.80 9.89 -5.90
N ASN A 249 10.90 9.37 -5.35
CA ASN A 249 11.13 9.27 -3.92
C ASN A 249 11.06 10.63 -3.23
N ALA A 250 11.78 11.62 -3.74
CA ALA A 250 11.78 12.98 -3.20
C ALA A 250 10.38 13.61 -3.25
N SER A 251 9.65 13.42 -4.35
CA SER A 251 8.30 13.95 -4.53
C SER A 251 7.31 13.33 -3.53
N GLY A 252 7.32 12.01 -3.38
CA GLY A 252 6.44 11.32 -2.43
C GLY A 252 6.76 11.68 -0.98
N LEU A 253 8.04 11.72 -0.61
CA LEU A 253 8.47 12.13 0.74
C LEU A 253 8.12 13.59 1.05
N PHE A 254 8.27 14.49 0.08
CA PHE A 254 7.86 15.87 0.23
C PHE A 254 6.34 15.97 0.42
N LEU A 255 5.55 15.26 -0.39
CA LEU A 255 4.09 15.29 -0.32
C LEU A 255 3.55 14.70 0.99
N ILE A 256 4.11 13.59 1.48
CA ILE A 256 3.69 13.01 2.76
C ILE A 256 4.09 13.89 3.94
N TYR A 257 5.21 14.61 3.85
CA TYR A 257 5.59 15.62 4.83
C TYR A 257 4.60 16.81 4.83
N GLN A 258 4.21 17.30 3.66
CA GLN A 258 3.17 18.33 3.54
C GLN A 258 1.82 17.84 4.10
N ALA A 259 1.45 16.59 3.83
CA ALA A 259 0.27 15.95 4.40
C ALA A 259 0.33 15.92 5.93
N TYR A 260 1.47 15.53 6.50
CA TYR A 260 1.72 15.56 7.94
C TYR A 260 1.54 16.98 8.52
N GLN A 261 2.13 18.00 7.90
CA GLN A 261 1.95 19.39 8.34
C GLN A 261 0.48 19.85 8.29
N THR A 262 -0.27 19.44 7.26
CA THR A 262 -1.70 19.72 7.17
C THR A 262 -2.48 19.04 8.29
N VAL A 263 -2.18 17.78 8.59
CA VAL A 263 -2.78 17.04 9.71
C VAL A 263 -2.48 17.72 11.06
N GLU A 264 -1.23 18.16 11.29
CA GLU A 264 -0.84 18.88 12.51
C GLU A 264 -1.63 20.19 12.68
N ARG A 265 -1.70 21.02 11.62
CA ARG A 265 -2.46 22.28 11.65
C ARG A 265 -3.94 22.07 11.95
N LEU A 266 -4.56 21.07 11.33
CA LEU A 266 -5.99 20.78 11.52
C LEU A 266 -6.31 20.18 12.89
N GLU A 267 -5.36 19.50 13.52
CA GLU A 267 -5.53 19.01 14.89
C GLU A 267 -5.41 20.14 15.93
N GLN A 268 -4.55 21.14 15.67
CA GLN A 268 -4.39 22.31 16.56
C GLN A 268 -5.55 23.31 16.47
N ALA A 269 -6.25 23.34 15.33
CA ALA A 269 -7.39 24.24 15.11
C ALA A 269 -8.72 23.74 15.73
N LYS A 270 -8.70 22.67 16.53
CA LYS A 270 -9.84 22.11 17.25
C LYS A 270 -9.69 22.36 18.75
#